data_AF-A0A945YZN3-F1
#
_entry.id   AF-A0A945YZN3-F1
#
_cell.length_a   1.000
_cell.length_b   1.000
_cell.length_c   1.000
_cell.angle_alpha   90.00
_cell.angle_beta   90.00
_cell.angle_gamma   90.00
#
_symmetry.space_group_name_H-M   'P 1'
#
loop_
_entity.id
_entity.type
_entity.pdbx_description
1 polymer ?
#
loop_
_entity_poly.entity_id
_entity_poly.type
_entity_poly.pdbx_seq_one_letter_code
_entity_poly.pdbx_strand_id
1 'polypeptide(L)'
;MIEFDFVELNKYKILEDNNYTKDERDFYISKTDKRVFSFGRIGNESIAWLEQEVKQPNTSGEWQFFCNVDPSEGLRTDIISPYV
;
A
#
# COMPACT_ATOMS: atom_id res chain seq x y z
N MET A 1 -19.81 8.02 15.49
CA MET A 1 -18.71 8.37 14.56
C MET A 1 -17.39 7.87 15.16
N ILE A 2 -17.34 6.59 15.55
CA ILE A 2 -16.22 6.00 16.30
C ILE A 2 -15.76 4.71 15.61
N GLU A 3 -16.69 3.93 15.05
CA GLU A 3 -16.37 2.68 14.35
C GLU A 3 -15.54 2.86 13.06
N PHE A 4 -15.70 3.99 12.36
CA PHE A 4 -14.98 4.22 11.09
C PHE A 4 -13.48 4.44 11.32
N ASP A 5 -13.12 5.21 12.36
CA ASP A 5 -11.73 5.46 12.75
C ASP A 5 -11.00 4.18 13.16
N PHE A 6 -11.66 3.27 13.91
CA PHE A 6 -11.03 2.01 14.31
C PHE A 6 -10.75 1.08 13.12
N VAL A 7 -11.62 1.06 12.12
CA VAL A 7 -11.45 0.24 10.91
C VAL A 7 -10.29 0.77 10.06
N GLU A 8 -10.19 2.09 9.86
CA GLU A 8 -9.07 2.67 9.13
C GLU A 8 -7.72 2.50 9.85
N LEU A 9 -7.69 2.75 11.17
CA LEU A 9 -6.49 2.54 11.99
C LEU A 9 -5.99 1.09 11.93
N ASN A 10 -6.89 0.11 11.94
CA ASN A 10 -6.53 -1.30 11.82
C ASN A 10 -5.88 -1.62 10.46
N LYS A 11 -6.33 -1.01 9.37
CA LYS A 11 -5.74 -1.22 8.03
C LYS A 11 -4.29 -0.75 7.96
N TYR A 12 -4.01 0.44 8.50
CA TYR A 12 -2.65 0.97 8.52
C TYR A 12 -1.72 0.13 9.39
N LYS A 13 -2.23 -0.35 10.54
CA LYS A 13 -1.48 -1.25 11.40
C LYS A 13 -1.12 -2.57 10.71
N ILE A 14 -2.03 -3.15 9.92
CA ILE A 14 -1.74 -4.35 9.12
C ILE A 14 -0.55 -4.11 8.18
N LEU A 15 -0.50 -2.96 7.51
CA LEU A 15 0.61 -2.63 6.60
C LEU A 15 1.93 -2.49 7.36
N GLU A 16 1.93 -1.77 8.48
CA GLU A 16 3.13 -1.58 9.32
C GLU A 16 3.65 -2.90 9.91
N ASP A 17 2.75 -3.76 10.40
CA ASP A 17 3.09 -5.09 10.92
C ASP A 17 3.62 -6.03 9.82
N ASN A 18 3.45 -5.69 8.53
CA ASN A 18 3.93 -6.44 7.36
C ASN A 18 5.05 -5.70 6.58
N ASN A 19 5.87 -4.89 7.26
CA ASN A 19 7.05 -4.19 6.70
C ASN A 19 6.76 -3.13 5.64
N TYR A 20 5.54 -2.59 5.58
CA TYR A 20 5.26 -1.41 4.77
C TYR A 20 5.59 -0.15 5.55
N THR A 21 6.22 0.81 4.88
CA THR A 21 6.50 2.14 5.44
C THR A 21 5.56 3.16 4.83
N LYS A 22 5.05 4.07 5.65
CA LYS A 22 4.25 5.22 5.19
C LYS A 22 5.16 6.23 4.49
N ASP A 23 4.76 6.64 3.29
CA ASP A 23 5.38 7.69 2.49
C ASP A 23 4.56 8.99 2.61
N GLU A 24 5.23 10.13 2.52
CA GLU A 24 4.63 11.47 2.66
C GLU A 24 3.60 11.78 1.55
N ARG A 25 3.66 11.08 0.42
CA ARG A 25 2.76 11.25 -0.73
C ARG A 25 1.48 10.41 -0.63
N ASP A 26 1.07 10.03 0.58
CA ASP A 26 -0.10 9.19 0.87
C ASP A 26 -0.03 7.77 0.26
N PHE A 27 1.13 7.13 0.41
CA PHE A 27 1.35 5.72 0.07
C PHE A 27 1.88 4.92 1.25
N TYR A 28 1.67 3.59 1.20
CA TYR A 28 2.41 2.60 1.96
C TYR A 28 3.26 1.78 1.00
N ILE A 29 4.55 1.64 1.29
CA ILE A 29 5.55 1.06 0.38
C ILE A 29 6.31 -0.06 1.11
N SER A 30 6.35 -1.26 0.53
CA SER A 30 7.28 -2.33 0.92
C SER A 30 8.35 -2.46 -0.15
N LYS A 31 9.60 -2.11 0.18
CA LYS A 31 10.77 -2.33 -0.70
C LYS A 31 11.04 -3.82 -0.89
N THR A 32 10.88 -4.61 0.17
CA THR A 32 11.13 -6.06 0.17
C THR A 32 10.17 -6.77 -0.77
N ASP A 33 8.89 -6.42 -0.72
CA ASP A 33 7.86 -7.03 -1.57
C ASP A 33 7.72 -6.32 -2.93
N LYS A 34 8.36 -5.15 -3.09
CA LYS A 34 8.19 -4.23 -4.23
C LYS A 34 6.71 -3.91 -4.49
N ARG A 35 5.99 -3.47 -3.46
CA ARG A 35 4.55 -3.18 -3.53
C ARG A 35 4.24 -1.81 -2.96
N VAL A 36 3.30 -1.12 -3.59
CA VAL A 36 2.83 0.22 -3.22
C VAL A 36 1.31 0.21 -3.07
N PHE A 37 0.79 0.69 -1.95
CA PHE A 37 -0.64 0.89 -1.73
C PHE A 37 -0.94 2.37 -1.50
N SER A 38 -1.84 2.95 -2.29
CA SER A 38 -2.32 4.31 -2.02
C SER A 38 -3.31 4.33 -0.86
N PHE A 39 -3.35 5.43 -0.10
CA PHE A 39 -4.34 5.62 0.96
C PHE A 39 -5.78 5.51 0.45
N GLY A 40 -6.06 6.07 -0.74
CA GLY A 40 -7.37 5.95 -1.36
C GLY A 40 -7.76 4.49 -1.64
N ARG A 41 -6.81 3.65 -2.08
CA ARG A 41 -7.06 2.22 -2.29
C ARG A 41 -7.33 1.50 -0.96
N ILE A 42 -6.54 1.80 0.07
CA ILE A 42 -6.69 1.23 1.41
C ILE A 42 -8.05 1.61 2.01
N GLY A 43 -8.46 2.87 1.88
CA GLY A 43 -9.75 3.37 2.37
C GLY A 43 -10.94 2.67 1.74
N ASN A 44 -10.90 2.45 0.42
CA ASN A 44 -12.00 1.85 -0.34
C ASN A 44 -12.15 0.33 -0.16
N GLU A 45 -11.08 -0.37 0.20
CA GLU A 45 -11.09 -1.83 0.29
C GLU A 45 -11.39 -2.35 1.70
N SER A 46 -11.76 -3.62 1.81
CA SER A 46 -12.00 -4.24 3.13
C SER A 46 -10.69 -4.59 3.85
N ILE A 47 -10.74 -4.74 5.18
CA ILE A 47 -9.62 -5.29 5.96
C ILE A 47 -9.22 -6.67 5.43
N ALA A 48 -10.19 -7.54 5.17
CA ALA A 48 -9.94 -8.90 4.68
C ALA A 48 -9.20 -8.91 3.34
N TRP A 49 -9.54 -7.99 2.43
CA TRP A 49 -8.81 -7.81 1.17
C TRP A 49 -7.36 -7.42 1.44
N LEU A 50 -7.13 -6.43 2.30
CA LEU A 50 -5.78 -5.98 2.63
C LEU A 50 -4.93 -7.09 3.28
N GLU A 51 -5.50 -7.86 4.21
CA GLU A 51 -4.85 -9.00 4.85
C GLU A 51 -4.47 -10.11 3.85
N GLN A 52 -5.32 -10.35 2.86
CA GLN A 52 -5.03 -11.30 1.78
C GLN A 52 -3.93 -10.76 0.87
N GLU A 53 -3.98 -9.48 0.54
CA GLU A 53 -3.00 -8.86 -0.34
C GLU A 53 -1.61 -8.84 0.29
N VAL A 54 -1.44 -8.36 1.53
CA VAL A 54 -0.11 -8.29 2.16
C VAL A 54 0.57 -9.65 2.33
N LYS A 55 -0.19 -10.76 2.35
CA LYS A 55 0.33 -12.13 2.42
C LYS A 55 0.69 -12.73 1.07
N GLN A 56 0.24 -12.13 -0.03
CA GLN A 56 0.56 -12.61 -1.37
C GLN A 56 1.97 -12.15 -1.78
N PRO A 57 2.90 -13.08 -2.08
CA PRO A 57 4.22 -12.71 -2.52
C PRO A 57 4.18 -12.11 -3.92
N ASN A 58 4.99 -11.07 -4.15
CA ASN A 58 5.21 -10.57 -5.49
C ASN A 58 6.20 -11.47 -6.25
N THR A 59 5.70 -12.23 -7.22
CA THR A 59 6.49 -13.18 -8.02
C THR A 59 7.05 -12.58 -9.31
N SER A 60 6.63 -11.36 -9.67
CA SER A 60 7.00 -10.74 -10.94
C SER A 60 8.41 -10.14 -10.93
N GLY A 61 8.94 -9.81 -9.75
CA GLY A 61 10.18 -9.04 -9.59
C GLY A 61 10.04 -7.54 -9.91
N GLU A 62 8.90 -7.13 -10.47
CA GLU A 62 8.55 -5.75 -10.80
C GLU A 62 7.76 -5.07 -9.67
N TRP A 63 7.76 -3.73 -9.65
CA TRP A 63 6.96 -2.98 -8.69
C TRP A 63 5.46 -3.07 -8.99
N GLN A 64 4.65 -3.43 -7.99
CA GLN A 64 3.20 -3.50 -8.11
C GLN A 64 2.53 -2.30 -7.42
N PHE A 65 1.63 -1.62 -8.13
CA PHE A 65 0.95 -0.41 -7.64
C PHE A 65 -0.54 -0.68 -7.44
N PHE A 66 -1.00 -0.62 -6.20
CA PHE A 66 -2.38 -0.77 -5.78
C PHE A 66 -2.96 0.62 -5.49
N CYS A 67 -3.43 1.25 -6.56
CA CYS A 67 -3.98 2.61 -6.52
C CYS A 67 -5.41 2.63 -7.06
N ASN A 68 -6.26 3.55 -6.58
CA ASN A 68 -7.61 3.74 -7.15
C ASN A 68 -7.55 4.22 -8.60
N VAL A 69 -6.60 5.10 -8.87
CA VAL A 69 -6.27 5.59 -10.21
C VAL A 69 -4.86 5.14 -10.48
N ASP A 70 -4.65 4.53 -11.64
CA ASP A 70 -3.35 4.04 -12.02
C ASP A 70 -2.35 5.21 -12.13
N PRO A 71 -1.23 5.20 -11.38
CA PRO A 71 -0.27 6.29 -11.42
C PRO A 71 0.43 6.32 -12.77
N SER A 72 0.64 7.52 -13.31
CA SER A 72 1.46 7.73 -14.51
C SER A 72 2.87 7.15 -14.35
N GLU A 73 3.53 6.80 -15.44
CA GLU A 73 4.90 6.25 -15.40
C GLU A 73 5.88 7.15 -14.63
N GLY A 74 5.83 8.47 -14.88
CA GLY A 74 6.69 9.42 -14.16
C GLY A 74 6.45 9.42 -12.65
N LEU A 75 5.19 9.33 -12.22
CA LEU A 75 4.84 9.24 -10.80
C LEU A 75 5.26 7.89 -10.20
N ARG A 76 5.11 6.79 -10.94
CA ARG A 76 5.60 5.47 -10.50
C ARG A 76 7.10 5.50 -10.24
N THR A 77 7.87 6.07 -11.17
CA THR A 77 9.32 6.23 -11.03
C THR A 77 9.67 7.11 -9.84
N ASP A 78 9.00 8.25 -9.67
CA ASP A 78 9.21 9.16 -8.55
C ASP A 78 8.94 8.49 -7.18
N ILE A 79 7.85 7.71 -7.09
CA ILE A 79 7.48 6.97 -5.87
C ILE A 79 8.57 5.97 -5.49
N ILE A 80 9.06 5.18 -6.44
CA ILE A 80 9.99 4.07 -6.14
C ILE A 80 11.45 4.51 -6.14
N SER A 81 11.81 5.66 -6.72
CA SER A 81 13.21 6.12 -6.85
C SER A 81 13.99 6.13 -5.54
N PRO A 82 13.42 6.48 -4.36
CA PRO A 82 14.13 6.40 -3.08
C PRO A 82 14.43 4.97 -2.61
N TYR A 83 13.77 3.98 -3.22
CA TYR A 83 13.77 2.58 -2.80
C TYR A 83 14.48 1.65 -3.79
N VAL A 84 14.93 2.16 -4.94
CA VAL A 84 15.77 1.42 -5.91
C VAL A 84 17.22 1.43 -5.47
#